data_AF-A0A090I712-F1
#
_entry.id   AF-A0A090I712-F1
#
_cell.length_a   1.000
_cell.length_b   1.000
_cell.length_c   1.000
_cell.angle_alpha   90.00
_cell.angle_beta   90.00
_cell.angle_gamma   90.00
#
_symmetry.space_group_name_H-M   'P 1'
#
loop_
_entity.id
_entity.type
_entity.pdbx_description
1 polymer ?
#
loop_
_entity_poly.entity_id
_entity_poly.type
_entity_poly.pdbx_seq_one_letter_code
_entity_poly.pdbx_strand_id
1 'polypeptide(L)' 'MALAISIVTKCEPCIEWHVQQAHLAGATDEEIYETIDVAIEMGGGPAAAYSRFALNALDFHRK' A
#
# COMPACT_ATOMS: atom_id res chain seq x y z
N MET A 1 6.27 1.56 -5.98
CA MET A 1 6.00 0.45 -6.94
C MET A 1 5.80 -0.91 -6.27
N ALA A 2 6.72 -1.41 -5.42
CA ALA A 2 6.56 -2.73 -4.78
C ALA A 2 5.26 -2.86 -3.95
N LEU A 3 4.83 -1.78 -3.29
CA LEU A 3 3.54 -1.69 -2.60
C LEU A 3 2.33 -1.96 -3.51
N ALA A 4 2.27 -1.33 -4.69
CA ALA A 4 1.17 -1.57 -5.62
C ALA A 4 1.12 -3.05 -6.06
N ILE A 5 2.29 -3.65 -6.33
CA ILE A 5 2.40 -5.06 -6.71
C ILE A 5 1.93 -5.96 -5.58
N SER A 6 2.29 -5.68 -4.33
CA SER A 6 1.85 -6.49 -3.18
C SER A 6 0.34 -6.39 -2.95
N ILE A 7 -0.27 -5.23 -3.20
CA ILE A 7 -1.74 -5.05 -3.18
C ILE A 7 -2.40 -5.89 -4.28
N VAL A 8 -1.95 -5.77 -5.54
CA VAL A 8 -2.54 -6.48 -6.68
C VAL A 8 -2.37 -7.99 -6.56
N THR A 9 -1.23 -8.45 -6.04
CA THR A 9 -0.97 -9.88 -5.77
C THR A 9 -1.55 -10.37 -4.45
N LYS A 10 -2.15 -9.48 -3.65
CA LYS A 10 -2.88 -9.81 -2.41
C LYS A 10 -2.00 -10.47 -1.34
N CYS A 11 -0.72 -10.10 -1.29
CA CYS A 11 0.20 -10.58 -0.28
C CYS A 11 0.21 -9.64 0.92
N GLU A 12 -0.64 -9.90 1.92
CA GLU A 12 -0.76 -9.11 3.16
C GLU A 12 0.61 -8.79 3.83
N PRO A 13 1.48 -9.77 4.12
CA PRO A 13 2.78 -9.46 4.74
C PRO A 13 3.68 -8.62 3.83
N CYS A 14 3.57 -8.77 2.50
CA CYS A 14 4.31 -7.94 1.56
C CYS A 14 3.75 -6.50 1.52
N ILE A 15 2.44 -6.31 1.70
CA ILE A 15 1.81 -4.99 1.79
C ILE A 15 2.37 -4.24 3.00
N GLU A 16 2.28 -4.84 4.19
CA GLU A 16 2.78 -4.22 5.43
C GLU A 16 4.26 -3.88 5.33
N TRP A 17 5.08 -4.83 4.87
CA TRP A 17 6.51 -4.62 4.69
C TRP A 17 6.80 -3.47 3.72
N HIS A 18 6.18 -3.46 2.55
CA HIS A 18 6.46 -2.43 1.54
C HIS A 18 5.91 -1.06 1.89
N VAL A 19 4.87 -0.94 2.72
CA VAL A 19 4.46 0.36 3.31
C VAL A 19 5.56 0.89 4.23
N GLN A 20 6.08 0.06 5.15
CA GLN A 20 7.18 0.46 6.03
C GLN A 20 8.40 0.91 5.24
N GLN A 21 8.80 0.14 4.21
CA GLN A 21 9.96 0.49 3.39
C GLN A 21 9.73 1.79 2.60
N ALA A 22 8.51 2.03 2.10
CA ALA A 22 8.18 3.29 1.44
C ALA A 22 8.32 4.48 2.40
N HIS A 23 7.79 4.35 3.62
CA HIS A 23 7.93 5.39 4.66
C HIS A 23 9.40 5.64 5.04
N LEU A 24 10.19 4.59 5.25
CA LEU A 24 11.63 4.70 5.55
C LEU A 24 12.43 5.32 4.40
N ALA A 25 11.98 5.14 3.16
CA ALA A 25 12.56 5.78 1.99
C ALA A 25 12.15 7.26 1.84
N GLY A 26 11.32 7.78 2.74
CA GLY A 26 10.86 9.17 2.74
C GLY A 26 9.65 9.43 1.84
N ALA A 27 8.92 8.39 1.43
CA ALA A 27 7.66 8.59 0.71
C ALA A 27 6.65 9.31 1.62
N THR A 28 6.00 10.31 1.05
CA THR A 28 4.89 11.04 1.68
C THR A 28 3.65 10.15 1.78
N ASP A 29 2.75 10.49 2.72
CA ASP A 29 1.46 9.80 2.84
C ASP A 29 0.68 9.93 1.51
N GLU A 30 0.74 11.09 0.85
CA GLU A 30 0.15 11.34 -0.46
C GLU A 30 0.67 10.39 -1.54
N GLU A 31 1.98 10.18 -1.66
CA GLU A 31 2.57 9.24 -2.63
C GLU A 31 2.14 7.79 -2.36
N ILE A 32 1.93 7.43 -1.08
CA ILE A 32 1.43 6.11 -0.70
C ILE A 32 -0.04 5.96 -1.09
N TYR A 33 -0.87 6.99 -0.88
CA TYR A 33 -2.26 6.99 -1.33
C TYR A 33 -2.37 6.91 -2.86
N GLU A 34 -1.58 7.68 -3.60
CA GLU A 34 -1.55 7.59 -5.07
C GLU A 34 -1.14 6.18 -5.54
N THR A 35 -0.18 5.55 -4.85
CA THR A 35 0.22 4.16 -5.15
C THR A 35 -0.94 3.18 -4.92
N ILE A 36 -1.72 3.39 -3.86
CA ILE A 36 -2.91 2.59 -3.55
C ILE A 36 -3.99 2.79 -4.62
N ASP A 37 -4.25 4.03 -5.03
CA ASP A 37 -5.24 4.35 -6.07
C ASP A 37 -4.89 3.69 -7.41
N VAL A 38 -3.61 3.75 -7.82
CA VAL A 38 -3.14 3.04 -9.01
C VAL A 38 -3.33 1.52 -8.87
N ALA A 39 -3.07 0.95 -7.68
CA ALA A 39 -3.29 -0.48 -7.45
C ALA A 39 -4.78 -0.85 -7.54
N ILE A 40 -5.68 0.02 -7.07
CA ILE A 40 -7.13 -0.14 -7.15
C ILE A 40 -7.60 -0.05 -8.60
N GLU A 41 -7.14 0.93 -9.36
CA GLU A 41 -7.50 1.10 -10.78
C GLU A 41 -7.08 -0.13 -11.59
N MET A 42 -5.89 -0.68 -11.33
CA MET A 42 -5.37 -1.83 -12.07
C MET A 42 -5.85 -3.19 -11.56
N GLY A 43 -6.23 -3.29 -10.29
CA GLY A 43 -6.63 -4.54 -9.63
C GLY A 43 -8.11 -4.65 -9.29
N GLY A 44 -8.89 -3.60 -9.51
CA GLY A 44 -10.33 -3.50 -9.28
C GLY A 44 -10.75 -3.73 -7.82
N GLY A 45 -11.98 -4.23 -7.64
CA GLY A 45 -12.56 -4.49 -6.33
C GLY A 45 -11.70 -5.34 -5.38
N PRO A 46 -11.03 -6.42 -5.84
CA PRO A 46 -10.11 -7.17 -4.98
C PRO A 46 -8.94 -6.32 -4.47
N ALA A 47 -8.32 -5.49 -5.31
CA ALA A 47 -7.26 -4.60 -4.85
C ALA A 47 -7.79 -3.60 -3.81
N ALA A 48 -8.97 -3.01 -4.04
CA ALA A 48 -9.61 -2.11 -3.07
C ALA A 48 -9.84 -2.76 -1.71
N ALA A 49 -10.25 -4.03 -1.67
CA ALA A 49 -10.42 -4.76 -0.41
C ALA A 49 -9.09 -4.95 0.34
N TYR A 50 -8.01 -5.29 -0.39
CA TYR A 50 -6.68 -5.50 0.20
C TYR A 50 -5.95 -4.19 0.54
N SER A 51 -6.32 -3.06 -0.06
CA SER A 51 -5.75 -1.75 0.29
C SER A 51 -5.95 -1.38 1.76
N ARG A 52 -6.94 -1.95 2.45
CA ARG A 52 -7.13 -1.76 3.90
C ARG A 52 -5.89 -2.13 4.72
N PHE A 53 -5.13 -3.14 4.32
CA PHE A 53 -3.88 -3.52 4.99
C PHE A 53 -2.81 -2.44 4.82
N ALA A 54 -2.71 -1.85 3.63
CA ALA A 54 -1.78 -0.76 3.36
C ALA A 54 -2.12 0.47 4.22
N LEU A 55 -3.41 0.83 4.31
CA LEU A 55 -3.89 1.94 5.13
C LEU A 55 -3.60 1.72 6.62
N ASN A 56 -3.87 0.52 7.14
CA ASN A 56 -3.57 0.20 8.54
C ASN A 56 -2.07 0.26 8.84
N ALA A 57 -1.22 -0.24 7.93
CA ALA A 57 0.23 -0.18 8.07
C ALA A 57 0.73 1.28 8.03
N LEU A 58 0.16 2.10 7.14
CA LEU A 58 0.49 3.52 7.05
C LEU A 58 0.14 4.23 8.36
N ASP A 59 -1.07 4.04 8.89
CA ASP A 59 -1.51 4.63 10.16
C ASP A 59 -0.67 4.19 11.36
N PHE A 60 -0.10 2.99 11.33
CA PHE A 60 0.85 2.54 12.35
C PHE A 60 2.17 3.32 12.30
N HIS A 61 2.65 3.69 11.11
CA HIS A 61 3.92 4.41 10.91
C HIS A 61 3.82 5.93 10.95
N ARG A 62 2.60 6.50 10.90
CA ARG A 62 2.36 7.95 11.04
C ARG A 62 2.56 8.50 12.47
N LYS A 63 2.79 7.63 13.46
CA LYS A 63 3.02 8.00 14.87
C LYS A 63 4.48 8.27 15.15
#